data_AF-A0A969FNK1-F1
#
_entry.id   AF-A0A969FNK1-F1
#
_cell.length_a   1.000
_cell.length_b   1.000
_cell.length_c   1.000
_cell.angle_alpha   90.00
_cell.angle_beta   90.00
_cell.angle_gamma   90.00
#
_symmetry.space_group_name_H-M   'P 1'
#
loop_
_entity.id
_entity.type
_entity.pdbx_description
1 polymer ?
#
loop_
_entity_poly.entity_id
_entity_poly.type
_entity_poly.pdbx_seq_one_letter_code
_entity_poly.pdbx_strand_id
1 'polypeptide(L)'
;MTNSVENSPDPELFGSIIDRIAADQSSNFYDFKLRDSEAGSDAFGLDQSLQAKLAIALLQQCHCTYVDDDERHQFRAIDIKLYRSALQILNRKLLFEYDDLVTLLHIFPHDLFWKTGSAQILKVVGNYLNHASLTPELEAAIALFCDSVEGWYGKTVQERLHLAKLRALVGCATALPLKTGEAWSDRAIADLATHSNTDRTTWSELLSYCATATAAHPTQKWRQPIASWLDQLNATTVSRCLTAWFSLVDKPRTQPITEWSQWSPDPNLLIDEVNGDVLKGLLWLCPTLVELGRESGDVILVEDLTRAIASLTLSAYRKAPGVGPRCVRVGNAGVWVLGQIPGMTAIGQLALLKAKVKFKPAQMGIDRALNAAADRAGLSREEIEELGVPTYGLETVDTRREMLGDFTAELVVTGTSSTVLRWLKPDGTPQNRFRKRSKIILPRISKNSSR
;
A
#
# COMPACT_ATOMS: atom_id res chain seq x y z
N MET A 1 -2.43 -60.65 -12.28
CA MET A 1 -1.53 -59.50 -12.51
C MET A 1 -2.38 -58.40 -13.10
N THR A 2 -2.37 -57.28 -12.42
CA THR A 2 -3.38 -56.23 -12.37
C THR A 2 -3.42 -55.37 -13.64
N ASN A 3 -4.66 -55.09 -14.06
CA ASN A 3 -5.05 -54.12 -15.07
C ASN A 3 -4.44 -52.73 -14.78
N SER A 4 -3.69 -52.21 -15.74
CA SER A 4 -3.39 -50.78 -15.86
C SER A 4 -4.16 -50.28 -17.08
N VAL A 5 -5.46 -50.00 -16.89
CA VAL A 5 -6.25 -49.27 -17.88
C VAL A 5 -5.75 -47.83 -17.86
N GLU A 6 -5.30 -47.37 -19.02
CA GLU A 6 -5.08 -45.97 -19.37
C GLU A 6 -6.32 -45.15 -19.03
N ASN A 7 -6.32 -44.47 -17.88
CA ASN A 7 -7.28 -43.42 -17.58
C ASN A 7 -6.76 -42.09 -18.14
N SER A 8 -6.70 -41.97 -19.46
CA SER A 8 -6.84 -40.65 -20.08
C SER A 8 -8.33 -40.28 -20.04
N PRO A 9 -8.72 -39.09 -19.57
CA PRO A 9 -10.12 -38.69 -19.59
C PRO A 9 -10.67 -38.71 -21.01
N ASP A 10 -11.91 -39.19 -21.13
CA ASP A 10 -12.66 -39.19 -22.38
C ASP A 10 -12.84 -37.74 -22.88
N PRO A 11 -12.23 -37.35 -24.02
CA PRO A 11 -12.40 -36.00 -24.58
C PRO A 11 -13.86 -35.64 -24.81
N GLU A 12 -14.73 -36.63 -25.04
CA GLU A 12 -16.17 -36.45 -25.19
C GLU A 12 -16.85 -35.96 -23.91
N LEU A 13 -16.36 -36.39 -22.74
CA LEU A 13 -16.91 -35.98 -21.44
C LEU A 13 -16.66 -34.50 -21.15
N PHE A 14 -15.43 -34.03 -21.37
CA PHE A 14 -15.09 -32.61 -21.18
C PHE A 14 -15.78 -31.73 -22.21
N GLY A 15 -15.82 -32.15 -23.48
CA GLY A 15 -16.56 -31.46 -24.53
C GLY A 15 -18.04 -31.26 -24.16
N SER A 16 -18.72 -32.33 -23.72
CA SER A 16 -20.12 -32.27 -23.28
C SER A 16 -20.38 -31.31 -22.11
N ILE A 17 -19.47 -31.24 -21.13
CA ILE A 17 -19.57 -30.28 -20.02
C ILE A 17 -19.38 -28.85 -20.53
N ILE A 18 -18.37 -28.61 -21.37
CA ILE A 18 -18.06 -27.29 -21.93
C ILE A 18 -19.22 -26.78 -22.79
N ASP A 19 -19.77 -27.63 -23.66
CA ASP A 19 -20.88 -27.28 -24.56
C ASP A 19 -22.14 -26.90 -23.78
N ARG A 20 -22.46 -27.62 -22.70
CA ARG A 20 -23.59 -27.28 -21.82
C ARG A 20 -23.38 -25.96 -21.08
N ILE A 21 -22.17 -25.66 -20.63
CA ILE A 21 -21.85 -24.35 -20.04
C ILE A 21 -21.99 -23.24 -21.10
N ALA A 22 -21.51 -23.48 -22.32
CA ALA A 22 -21.61 -22.53 -23.42
C ALA A 22 -23.07 -22.27 -23.84
N ALA A 23 -23.90 -23.32 -23.86
CA ALA A 23 -25.33 -23.26 -24.23
C ALA A 23 -26.23 -22.63 -23.15
N ASP A 24 -25.76 -22.51 -21.90
CA ASP A 24 -26.53 -21.94 -20.80
C ASP A 24 -27.05 -20.52 -21.12
N GLN A 25 -28.37 -20.32 -21.00
CA GLN A 25 -29.05 -19.07 -21.38
C GLN A 25 -29.19 -18.06 -20.23
N SER A 26 -28.43 -18.21 -19.14
CA SER A 26 -28.52 -17.27 -18.01
C SER A 26 -28.21 -15.84 -18.45
N SER A 27 -29.16 -14.93 -18.20
CA SER A 27 -29.07 -13.53 -18.62
C SER A 27 -27.96 -12.75 -17.91
N ASN A 28 -27.45 -13.26 -16.78
CA ASN A 28 -26.40 -12.63 -15.99
C ASN A 28 -25.13 -13.48 -15.98
N PHE A 29 -24.44 -13.54 -17.12
CA PHE A 29 -23.13 -14.21 -17.24
C PHE A 29 -22.06 -13.59 -16.31
N TYR A 30 -22.23 -12.32 -15.91
CA TYR A 30 -21.40 -11.68 -14.87
C TYR A 30 -21.65 -12.19 -13.44
N ASP A 31 -22.62 -13.06 -13.19
CA ASP A 31 -22.77 -13.79 -11.92
C ASP A 31 -22.96 -15.29 -12.15
N PHE A 32 -22.48 -15.82 -13.28
CA PHE A 32 -22.63 -17.23 -13.59
C PHE A 32 -21.99 -18.12 -12.51
N LYS A 33 -22.80 -19.01 -11.95
CA LYS A 33 -22.42 -20.00 -10.95
C LYS A 33 -22.52 -21.37 -11.58
N LEU A 34 -21.39 -22.04 -11.75
CA LEU A 34 -21.33 -23.36 -12.35
C LEU A 34 -22.21 -24.35 -11.58
N ARG A 35 -22.26 -24.22 -10.25
CA ARG A 35 -23.06 -25.08 -9.37
C ARG A 35 -24.56 -25.01 -9.64
N ASP A 36 -25.04 -23.88 -10.16
CA ASP A 36 -26.45 -23.65 -10.42
C ASP A 36 -26.83 -24.08 -11.85
N SER A 37 -25.85 -24.49 -12.67
CA SER A 37 -26.05 -24.97 -14.03
C SER A 37 -26.21 -26.49 -14.09
N GLU A 38 -26.84 -26.99 -15.16
CA GLU A 38 -26.99 -28.43 -15.42
C GLU A 38 -25.64 -29.16 -15.51
N ALA A 39 -24.62 -28.50 -16.06
CA ALA A 39 -23.26 -29.03 -16.18
C ALA A 39 -22.50 -29.09 -14.83
N GLY A 40 -22.99 -28.38 -13.81
CA GLY A 40 -22.28 -28.22 -12.53
C GLY A 40 -22.15 -29.50 -11.73
N SER A 41 -23.20 -30.33 -11.72
CA SER A 41 -23.17 -31.62 -11.01
C SER A 41 -22.09 -32.54 -11.57
N ASP A 42 -22.00 -32.63 -12.89
CA ASP A 42 -21.02 -33.47 -13.58
C ASP A 42 -19.61 -32.93 -13.36
N ALA A 43 -19.39 -31.64 -13.57
CA ALA A 43 -18.09 -31.00 -13.36
C ALA A 43 -17.57 -31.17 -11.92
N PHE A 44 -18.43 -31.00 -10.91
CA PHE A 44 -18.04 -31.14 -9.50
C PHE A 44 -18.06 -32.57 -8.96
N GLY A 45 -18.63 -33.51 -9.72
CA GLY A 45 -18.65 -34.95 -9.43
C GLY A 45 -17.39 -35.69 -9.91
N LEU A 46 -16.63 -35.10 -10.84
CA LEU A 46 -15.31 -35.59 -11.24
C LEU A 46 -14.33 -35.66 -10.06
N ASP A 47 -13.35 -36.56 -10.12
CA ASP A 47 -12.26 -36.60 -9.14
C ASP A 47 -11.34 -35.36 -9.24
N GLN A 48 -10.44 -35.20 -8.27
CA GLN A 48 -9.60 -34.00 -8.14
C GLN A 48 -8.61 -33.79 -9.30
N SER A 49 -8.16 -34.85 -9.98
CA SER A 49 -7.26 -34.77 -11.14
C SER A 49 -8.07 -34.41 -12.39
N LEU A 50 -9.22 -35.05 -12.58
CA LEU A 50 -10.11 -34.75 -13.69
C LEU A 50 -10.69 -33.33 -13.61
N GLN A 51 -10.97 -32.82 -12.42
CA GLN A 51 -11.34 -31.42 -12.21
C GLN A 51 -10.23 -30.45 -12.60
N ALA A 52 -8.96 -30.78 -12.34
CA ALA A 52 -7.82 -29.96 -12.76
C ALA A 52 -7.72 -29.88 -14.29
N LYS A 53 -7.83 -31.03 -14.97
CA LYS A 53 -7.82 -31.12 -16.44
C LYS A 53 -9.03 -30.43 -17.08
N LEU A 54 -10.22 -30.56 -16.49
CA LEU A 54 -11.41 -29.81 -16.93
C LEU A 54 -11.23 -28.30 -16.79
N ALA A 55 -10.62 -27.81 -15.70
CA ALA A 55 -10.37 -26.38 -15.53
C ALA A 55 -9.42 -25.83 -16.61
N ILE A 56 -8.40 -26.61 -16.99
CA ILE A 56 -7.50 -26.29 -18.10
C ILE A 56 -8.27 -26.25 -19.42
N ALA A 57 -9.07 -27.28 -19.71
CA ALA A 57 -9.85 -27.36 -20.95
C ALA A 57 -10.85 -26.18 -21.09
N LEU A 58 -11.49 -25.78 -19.99
CA LEU A 58 -12.36 -24.60 -19.94
C LEU A 58 -11.61 -23.31 -20.29
N LEU A 59 -10.39 -23.14 -19.78
CA LEU A 59 -9.56 -21.96 -20.07
C LEU A 59 -9.03 -21.97 -21.50
N GLN A 60 -8.66 -23.14 -22.04
CA GLN A 60 -8.23 -23.28 -23.44
C GLN A 60 -9.34 -22.92 -24.44
N GLN A 61 -10.59 -23.16 -24.07
CA GLN A 61 -11.74 -22.79 -24.89
C GLN A 61 -12.14 -21.32 -24.80
N CYS A 62 -11.55 -20.54 -23.89
CA CYS A 62 -11.78 -19.09 -23.86
C CYS A 62 -11.06 -18.44 -25.06
N HIS A 63 -11.79 -18.12 -26.12
CA HIS A 63 -11.25 -17.53 -27.35
C HIS A 63 -11.56 -16.04 -27.40
N CYS A 64 -10.69 -15.20 -26.83
CA CYS A 64 -10.75 -13.75 -27.05
C CYS A 64 -10.36 -13.40 -28.50
N THR A 65 -11.20 -13.75 -29.47
CA THR A 65 -11.04 -13.31 -30.86
C THR A 65 -11.80 -12.00 -31.06
N TYR A 66 -11.13 -11.00 -31.62
CA TYR A 66 -11.72 -9.71 -31.97
C TYR A 66 -12.65 -9.90 -33.17
N VAL A 67 -13.96 -9.89 -32.96
CA VAL A 67 -14.99 -9.99 -34.01
C VAL A 67 -16.00 -8.84 -33.89
N ASP A 68 -16.73 -8.56 -34.97
CA ASP A 68 -17.65 -7.42 -35.18
C ASP A 68 -18.78 -7.28 -34.13
N ASP A 69 -19.34 -6.06 -34.02
CA ASP A 69 -20.00 -5.51 -32.82
C ASP A 69 -21.20 -6.29 -32.22
N ASP A 70 -22.02 -6.99 -33.01
CA ASP A 70 -23.17 -7.76 -32.51
C ASP A 70 -22.80 -9.18 -32.04
N GLU A 71 -21.81 -9.82 -32.68
CA GLU A 71 -21.27 -11.11 -32.24
C GLU A 71 -20.46 -10.96 -30.94
N ARG A 72 -19.94 -9.76 -30.64
CA ARG A 72 -19.18 -9.45 -29.40
C ARG A 72 -19.92 -9.84 -28.13
N HIS A 73 -21.23 -9.69 -28.06
CA HIS A 73 -21.97 -9.90 -26.80
C HIS A 73 -22.14 -11.39 -26.48
N GLN A 74 -22.38 -12.23 -27.49
CA GLN A 74 -22.58 -13.67 -27.29
C GLN A 74 -21.26 -14.41 -27.05
N PHE A 75 -20.21 -14.11 -27.83
CA PHE A 75 -18.88 -14.69 -27.59
C PHE A 75 -18.32 -14.29 -26.22
N ARG A 76 -18.46 -13.02 -25.81
CA ARG A 76 -18.09 -12.59 -24.45
C ARG A 76 -18.88 -13.33 -23.38
N ALA A 77 -20.17 -13.57 -23.56
CA ALA A 77 -20.97 -14.29 -22.57
C ALA A 77 -20.48 -15.73 -22.38
N ILE A 78 -20.16 -16.43 -23.48
CA ILE A 78 -19.61 -17.80 -23.43
C ILE A 78 -18.25 -17.81 -22.73
N ASP A 79 -17.30 -16.98 -23.18
CA ASP A 79 -15.96 -16.91 -22.58
C ASP A 79 -16.03 -16.57 -21.08
N ILE A 80 -16.90 -15.63 -20.70
CA ILE A 80 -17.09 -15.26 -19.29
C ILE A 80 -17.62 -16.45 -18.48
N LYS A 81 -18.58 -17.22 -18.99
CA LYS A 81 -19.10 -18.41 -18.30
C LYS A 81 -18.04 -19.50 -18.16
N LEU A 82 -17.30 -19.80 -19.23
CA LEU A 82 -16.22 -20.79 -19.22
C LEU A 82 -15.12 -20.39 -18.24
N TYR A 83 -14.64 -19.15 -18.33
CA TYR A 83 -13.63 -18.60 -17.42
C TYR A 83 -14.07 -18.63 -15.96
N ARG A 84 -15.31 -18.21 -15.66
CA ARG A 84 -15.85 -18.26 -14.28
C ARG A 84 -16.02 -19.69 -13.78
N SER A 85 -16.35 -20.63 -14.66
CA SER A 85 -16.45 -22.06 -14.33
C SER A 85 -15.08 -22.60 -13.94
N ALA A 86 -14.05 -22.30 -14.73
CA ALA A 86 -12.68 -22.65 -14.42
C ALA A 86 -12.24 -22.08 -13.06
N LEU A 87 -12.46 -20.78 -12.80
CA LEU A 87 -12.12 -20.17 -11.50
C LEU A 87 -12.85 -20.83 -10.32
N GLN A 88 -14.12 -21.22 -10.50
CA GLN A 88 -14.89 -21.92 -9.47
C GLN A 88 -14.34 -23.32 -9.18
N ILE A 89 -13.88 -24.03 -10.20
CA ILE A 89 -13.21 -25.33 -10.05
C ILE A 89 -11.84 -25.17 -9.37
N LEU A 90 -11.01 -24.22 -9.83
CA LEU A 90 -9.69 -23.91 -9.28
C LEU A 90 -9.73 -23.44 -7.81
N ASN A 91 -10.88 -22.96 -7.33
CA ASN A 91 -11.08 -22.65 -5.93
C ASN A 91 -11.17 -23.89 -5.02
N ARG A 92 -11.28 -25.11 -5.55
CA ARG A 92 -11.29 -26.36 -4.76
C ARG A 92 -9.87 -26.82 -4.42
N LYS A 93 -9.75 -27.93 -3.69
CA LYS A 93 -8.48 -28.64 -3.52
C LYS A 93 -8.38 -29.64 -4.67
N LEU A 94 -7.46 -29.38 -5.59
CA LEU A 94 -7.25 -30.15 -6.80
C LEU A 94 -5.87 -30.81 -6.76
N LEU A 95 -5.71 -31.90 -7.50
CA LEU A 95 -4.42 -32.57 -7.68
C LEU A 95 -3.93 -32.25 -9.09
N PHE A 96 -2.95 -31.37 -9.17
CA PHE A 96 -2.27 -31.04 -10.43
C PHE A 96 -1.07 -31.95 -10.60
N GLU A 97 -0.98 -32.59 -11.77
CA GLU A 97 0.28 -33.15 -12.27
C GLU A 97 1.19 -32.01 -12.74
N TYR A 98 2.49 -32.29 -12.90
CA TYR A 98 3.47 -31.29 -13.32
C TYR A 98 3.08 -30.61 -14.64
N ASP A 99 2.75 -31.40 -15.66
CA ASP A 99 2.40 -30.91 -16.99
C ASP A 99 1.10 -30.09 -16.97
N ASP A 100 0.11 -30.50 -16.16
CA ASP A 100 -1.14 -29.76 -15.98
C ASP A 100 -0.89 -28.38 -15.37
N LEU A 101 0.00 -28.28 -14.39
CA LEU A 101 0.34 -27.01 -13.73
C LEU A 101 1.05 -26.05 -14.67
N VAL A 102 2.06 -26.54 -15.39
CA VAL A 102 2.80 -25.74 -16.39
C VAL A 102 1.84 -25.26 -17.48
N THR A 103 0.96 -26.14 -17.95
CA THR A 103 -0.07 -25.82 -18.94
C THR A 103 -1.02 -24.73 -18.42
N LEU A 104 -1.52 -24.87 -17.19
CA LEU A 104 -2.39 -23.87 -16.55
C LEU A 104 -1.75 -22.47 -16.48
N LEU A 105 -0.46 -22.39 -16.12
CA LEU A 105 0.26 -21.11 -16.03
C LEU A 105 0.41 -20.41 -17.39
N HIS A 106 0.55 -21.16 -18.47
CA HIS A 106 0.67 -20.62 -19.83
C HIS A 106 -0.66 -20.21 -20.45
N ILE A 107 -1.76 -20.88 -20.09
CA ILE A 107 -3.07 -20.66 -20.74
C ILE A 107 -3.78 -19.43 -20.20
N PHE A 108 -3.46 -18.96 -18.99
CA PHE A 108 -4.24 -17.89 -18.36
C PHE A 108 -4.39 -16.69 -19.30
N PRO A 109 -5.62 -16.44 -19.81
CA PRO A 109 -5.80 -15.66 -21.01
C PRO A 109 -5.40 -14.20 -20.78
N HIS A 110 -4.52 -13.72 -21.63
CA HIS A 110 -4.01 -12.35 -21.61
C HIS A 110 -5.09 -11.29 -21.86
N ASP A 111 -6.25 -11.68 -22.38
CA ASP A 111 -7.25 -10.79 -22.99
C ASP A 111 -8.64 -10.81 -22.33
N LEU A 112 -8.86 -11.52 -21.21
CA LEU A 112 -10.11 -11.40 -20.46
C LEU A 112 -10.00 -10.21 -19.48
N PHE A 113 -10.30 -9.04 -20.02
CA PHE A 113 -10.20 -7.65 -19.52
C PHE A 113 -10.60 -7.33 -18.05
N TRP A 114 -10.96 -8.27 -17.19
CA TRP A 114 -11.56 -7.95 -15.89
C TRP A 114 -11.20 -8.86 -14.71
N LYS A 115 -10.52 -10.02 -14.89
CA LYS A 115 -9.96 -10.83 -13.77
C LYS A 115 -8.74 -11.66 -14.21
N THR A 116 -7.72 -11.70 -13.35
CA THR A 116 -6.43 -12.35 -13.61
C THR A 116 -6.35 -13.80 -13.13
N GLY A 117 -7.29 -14.25 -12.28
CA GLY A 117 -7.22 -15.54 -11.57
C GLY A 117 -5.99 -15.72 -10.66
N SER A 118 -5.27 -14.65 -10.35
CA SER A 118 -4.04 -14.68 -9.53
C SER A 118 -4.21 -15.32 -8.16
N ALA A 119 -5.40 -15.22 -7.55
CA ALA A 119 -5.71 -15.88 -6.28
C ALA A 119 -5.71 -17.41 -6.41
N GLN A 120 -6.32 -17.90 -7.50
CA GLN A 120 -6.41 -19.33 -7.83
C GLN A 120 -5.02 -19.87 -8.17
N ILE A 121 -4.24 -19.15 -8.99
CA ILE A 121 -2.87 -19.54 -9.34
C ILE A 121 -1.98 -19.60 -8.09
N LEU A 122 -2.00 -18.58 -7.23
CA LEU A 122 -1.26 -18.59 -5.97
C LEU A 122 -1.60 -19.83 -5.13
N LYS A 123 -2.89 -20.15 -5.02
CA LYS A 123 -3.36 -21.32 -4.26
C LYS A 123 -2.88 -22.63 -4.88
N VAL A 124 -3.00 -22.78 -6.20
CA VAL A 124 -2.64 -24.00 -6.92
C VAL A 124 -1.13 -24.24 -6.85
N VAL A 125 -0.32 -23.23 -7.17
CA VAL A 125 1.15 -23.28 -7.07
C VAL A 125 1.58 -23.59 -5.64
N GLY A 126 1.04 -22.86 -4.65
CA GLY A 126 1.36 -23.09 -3.25
C GLY A 126 1.02 -24.50 -2.76
N ASN A 127 -0.11 -25.06 -3.20
CA ASN A 127 -0.48 -26.45 -2.86
C ASN A 127 0.44 -27.48 -3.52
N TYR A 128 0.83 -27.26 -4.78
CA TYR A 128 1.75 -28.16 -5.49
C TYR A 128 3.13 -28.20 -4.82
N LEU A 129 3.68 -27.03 -4.47
CA LEU A 129 4.98 -26.89 -3.83
C LEU A 129 5.04 -27.45 -2.40
N ASN A 130 3.91 -27.77 -1.77
CA ASN A 130 3.89 -28.49 -0.48
C ASN A 130 4.33 -29.96 -0.61
N HIS A 131 4.29 -30.53 -1.82
CA HIS A 131 4.53 -31.95 -2.06
C HIS A 131 5.55 -32.24 -3.17
N ALA A 132 5.92 -31.22 -3.95
CA ALA A 132 6.86 -31.32 -5.06
C ALA A 132 7.89 -30.17 -5.02
N SER A 133 9.07 -30.42 -5.58
CA SER A 133 10.15 -29.41 -5.67
C SER A 133 9.92 -28.45 -6.83
N LEU A 134 10.41 -27.22 -6.68
CA LEU A 134 10.47 -26.23 -7.74
C LEU A 134 11.49 -26.65 -8.82
N THR A 135 11.05 -26.77 -10.07
CA THR A 135 11.93 -26.98 -11.23
C THR A 135 12.22 -25.65 -11.93
N PRO A 136 13.34 -25.51 -12.68
CA PRO A 136 13.64 -24.29 -13.44
C PRO A 136 12.55 -23.90 -14.45
N GLU A 137 11.89 -24.89 -15.05
CA GLU A 137 10.77 -24.66 -15.98
C GLU A 137 9.52 -24.15 -15.26
N LEU A 138 9.17 -24.70 -14.10
CA LEU A 138 8.06 -24.21 -13.30
C LEU A 138 8.34 -22.79 -12.76
N GLU A 139 9.57 -22.51 -12.36
CA GLU A 139 10.02 -21.16 -12.01
C GLU A 139 9.82 -20.17 -13.16
N ALA A 140 10.25 -20.54 -14.38
CA ALA A 140 10.07 -19.70 -15.57
C ALA A 140 8.58 -19.47 -15.90
N ALA A 141 7.74 -20.51 -15.80
CA ALA A 141 6.31 -20.39 -16.05
C ALA A 141 5.61 -19.46 -15.05
N ILE A 142 5.98 -19.54 -13.76
CA ILE A 142 5.45 -18.63 -12.72
C ILE A 142 5.92 -17.19 -12.96
N ALA A 143 7.18 -16.98 -13.36
CA ALA A 143 7.70 -15.66 -13.68
C ALA A 143 6.96 -15.03 -14.88
N LEU A 144 6.76 -15.79 -15.95
CA LEU A 144 5.98 -15.36 -17.13
C LEU A 144 4.54 -14.99 -16.77
N PHE A 145 3.88 -15.79 -15.93
CA PHE A 145 2.55 -15.45 -15.42
C PHE A 145 2.57 -14.14 -14.59
N CYS A 146 3.58 -13.95 -13.75
CA CYS A 146 3.66 -12.73 -12.95
C CYS A 146 3.86 -11.49 -13.83
N ASP A 147 4.74 -11.57 -14.84
CA ASP A 147 5.05 -10.47 -15.74
C ASP A 147 3.90 -10.14 -16.68
N SER A 148 3.14 -11.15 -17.13
CA SER A 148 1.92 -10.93 -17.91
C SER A 148 0.90 -10.11 -17.15
N VAL A 149 0.65 -10.47 -15.89
CA VAL A 149 -0.31 -9.76 -15.03
C VAL A 149 0.26 -8.39 -14.64
N GLU A 150 1.58 -8.25 -14.45
CA GLU A 150 2.24 -6.97 -14.18
C GLU A 150 2.05 -5.95 -15.32
N GLY A 151 1.94 -6.39 -16.58
CA GLY A 151 1.65 -5.53 -17.73
C GLY A 151 0.24 -4.94 -17.75
N TRP A 152 -0.72 -5.50 -17.01
CA TRP A 152 -2.13 -5.09 -17.09
C TRP A 152 -2.43 -3.80 -16.32
N TYR A 153 -3.15 -2.87 -16.96
CA TYR A 153 -3.64 -1.66 -16.30
C TYR A 153 -4.83 -1.98 -15.38
N GLY A 154 -4.90 -1.37 -14.20
CA GLY A 154 -6.07 -1.48 -13.30
C GLY A 154 -6.07 -2.65 -12.30
N LYS A 155 -4.93 -3.33 -12.07
CA LYS A 155 -4.80 -4.35 -11.02
C LYS A 155 -5.30 -3.88 -9.64
N THR A 156 -6.02 -4.76 -8.96
CA THR A 156 -6.39 -4.58 -7.56
C THR A 156 -5.19 -4.76 -6.62
N VAL A 157 -5.31 -4.26 -5.39
CA VAL A 157 -4.33 -4.51 -4.31
C VAL A 157 -4.10 -6.01 -4.10
N GLN A 158 -5.17 -6.80 -4.10
CA GLN A 158 -5.09 -8.24 -3.85
C GLN A 158 -4.30 -8.95 -4.95
N GLU A 159 -4.51 -8.58 -6.21
CA GLU A 159 -3.75 -9.13 -7.33
C GLU A 159 -2.26 -8.83 -7.19
N ARG A 160 -1.87 -7.59 -6.87
CA ARG A 160 -0.46 -7.24 -6.61
C ARG A 160 0.16 -8.12 -5.52
N LEU A 161 -0.59 -8.37 -4.44
CA LEU A 161 -0.12 -9.22 -3.35
C LEU A 161 -0.01 -10.69 -3.73
N HIS A 162 -0.92 -11.19 -4.58
CA HIS A 162 -0.81 -12.54 -5.10
C HIS A 162 0.45 -12.71 -5.95
N LEU A 163 0.76 -11.74 -6.81
CA LEU A 163 1.99 -11.74 -7.62
C LEU A 163 3.24 -11.68 -6.74
N ALA A 164 3.26 -10.82 -5.72
CA ALA A 164 4.38 -10.75 -4.79
C ALA A 164 4.62 -12.09 -4.06
N LYS A 165 3.55 -12.76 -3.63
CA LYS A 165 3.63 -14.08 -2.99
C LYS A 165 4.07 -15.17 -3.98
N LEU A 166 3.59 -15.15 -5.22
CA LEU A 166 4.02 -16.07 -6.27
C LEU A 166 5.52 -15.93 -6.56
N ARG A 167 6.01 -14.69 -6.68
CA ARG A 167 7.45 -14.40 -6.83
C ARG A 167 8.25 -14.92 -5.62
N ALA A 168 7.74 -14.74 -4.40
CA ALA A 168 8.38 -15.26 -3.20
C ALA A 168 8.47 -16.80 -3.19
N LEU A 169 7.44 -17.51 -3.68
CA LEU A 169 7.43 -18.98 -3.77
C LEU A 169 8.52 -19.53 -4.70
N VAL A 170 8.95 -18.76 -5.70
CA VAL A 170 10.01 -19.18 -6.64
C VAL A 170 11.40 -18.70 -6.23
N GLY A 171 11.59 -18.29 -4.98
CA GLY A 171 12.88 -17.80 -4.48
C GLY A 171 13.32 -16.46 -5.08
N CYS A 172 12.47 -15.81 -5.89
CA CYS A 172 12.68 -14.41 -6.22
C CYS A 172 12.46 -13.61 -4.95
N ALA A 173 13.43 -12.75 -4.60
CA ALA A 173 13.29 -11.85 -3.46
C ALA A 173 11.95 -11.11 -3.57
N THR A 174 11.10 -11.21 -2.54
CA THR A 174 9.78 -10.58 -2.54
C THR A 174 9.94 -9.10 -2.87
N ALA A 175 9.53 -8.73 -4.09
CA ALA A 175 9.65 -7.36 -4.55
C ALA A 175 8.90 -6.45 -3.58
N LEU A 176 9.55 -5.36 -3.16
CA LEU A 176 8.90 -4.37 -2.32
C LEU A 176 7.64 -3.86 -3.03
N PRO A 177 6.49 -3.72 -2.35
CA PRO A 177 5.25 -3.25 -2.97
C PRO A 177 5.28 -1.71 -3.14
N LEU A 178 6.41 -1.18 -3.59
CA LEU A 178 6.69 0.23 -3.77
C LEU A 178 7.07 0.48 -5.23
N LYS A 179 6.46 1.49 -5.81
CA LYS A 179 6.81 1.97 -7.15
C LYS A 179 7.87 3.06 -7.04
N THR A 180 8.92 2.93 -7.84
CA THR A 180 10.01 3.91 -7.93
C THR A 180 9.56 5.23 -8.55
N GLY A 181 10.39 6.25 -8.39
CA GLY A 181 10.22 7.57 -8.99
C GLY A 181 9.53 8.60 -8.11
N GLU A 182 9.14 8.26 -6.89
CA GLU A 182 8.76 9.24 -5.86
C GLU A 182 9.90 9.36 -4.84
N ALA A 183 10.18 10.57 -4.37
CA ALA A 183 11.31 10.81 -3.45
C ALA A 183 11.25 9.96 -2.18
N TRP A 184 10.04 9.70 -1.66
CA TRP A 184 9.87 8.87 -0.48
C TRP A 184 10.06 7.38 -0.78
N SER A 185 9.54 6.88 -1.91
CA SER A 185 9.58 5.45 -2.23
C SER A 185 10.98 5.04 -2.66
N ASP A 186 11.67 5.88 -3.44
CA ASP A 186 13.08 5.67 -3.78
C ASP A 186 13.96 5.68 -2.52
N ARG A 187 13.66 6.58 -1.56
CA ARG A 187 14.38 6.59 -0.28
C ARG A 187 14.09 5.34 0.54
N ALA A 188 12.84 4.90 0.63
CA ALA A 188 12.47 3.69 1.34
C ALA A 188 13.15 2.46 0.72
N ILE A 189 13.13 2.32 -0.60
CA ILE A 189 13.83 1.24 -1.32
C ILE A 189 15.33 1.26 -1.01
N ALA A 190 15.97 2.44 -1.04
CA ALA A 190 17.38 2.59 -0.74
C ALA A 190 17.72 2.23 0.72
N ASP A 191 16.93 2.72 1.69
CA ASP A 191 17.13 2.40 3.11
C ASP A 191 16.94 0.89 3.36
N LEU A 192 15.95 0.26 2.73
CA LEU A 192 15.72 -1.18 2.87
C LEU A 192 16.82 -2.02 2.23
N ALA A 193 17.43 -1.56 1.14
CA ALA A 193 18.56 -2.25 0.52
C ALA A 193 19.79 -2.37 1.45
N THR A 194 19.94 -1.49 2.45
CA THR A 194 21.06 -1.53 3.40
C THR A 194 20.82 -2.44 4.61
N HIS A 195 19.60 -2.98 4.78
CA HIS A 195 19.25 -3.84 5.90
C HIS A 195 19.76 -5.28 5.69
N SER A 196 19.80 -6.06 6.77
CA SER A 196 20.09 -7.49 6.71
C SER A 196 19.06 -8.23 5.85
N ASN A 197 19.40 -9.40 5.29
CA ASN A 197 18.44 -10.18 4.49
C ASN A 197 17.17 -10.52 5.28
N THR A 198 17.30 -10.81 6.58
CA THR A 198 16.17 -11.10 7.47
C THR A 198 15.26 -9.87 7.64
N ASP A 199 15.84 -8.71 7.94
CA ASP A 199 15.07 -7.47 8.09
C ASP A 199 14.43 -7.05 6.78
N ARG A 200 15.11 -7.25 5.64
CA ARG A 200 14.57 -6.97 4.30
C ARG A 200 13.33 -7.79 4.00
N THR A 201 13.35 -9.09 4.31
CA THR A 201 12.17 -9.96 4.17
C THR A 201 11.05 -9.49 5.08
N THR A 202 11.35 -9.21 6.35
CA THR A 202 10.38 -8.75 7.34
C THR A 202 9.74 -7.41 6.93
N TRP A 203 10.53 -6.47 6.41
CA TRP A 203 10.04 -5.21 5.84
C TRP A 203 9.17 -5.44 4.60
N SER A 204 9.56 -6.35 3.71
CA SER A 204 8.77 -6.66 2.51
C SER A 204 7.40 -7.23 2.88
N GLU A 205 7.35 -8.11 3.89
CA GLU A 205 6.10 -8.63 4.45
C GLU A 205 5.25 -7.53 5.10
N LEU A 206 5.85 -6.69 5.95
CA LEU A 206 5.15 -5.58 6.61
C LEU A 206 4.58 -4.58 5.59
N LEU A 207 5.35 -4.20 4.57
CA LEU A 207 4.90 -3.28 3.52
C LEU A 207 3.82 -3.91 2.65
N SER A 208 3.91 -5.20 2.36
CA SER A 208 2.88 -5.94 1.64
C SER A 208 1.59 -5.99 2.45
N TYR A 209 1.71 -6.19 3.76
CA TYR A 209 0.59 -6.10 4.67
C TYR A 209 0.00 -4.69 4.74
N CYS A 210 0.83 -3.65 4.74
CA CYS A 210 0.39 -2.25 4.67
C CYS A 210 -0.45 -1.96 3.42
N ALA A 211 -0.08 -2.51 2.26
CA ALA A 211 -0.86 -2.35 1.04
C ALA A 211 -2.31 -2.88 1.16
N THR A 212 -2.58 -3.84 2.07
CA THR A 212 -3.92 -4.39 2.30
C THR A 212 -4.88 -3.44 3.02
N ALA A 213 -4.44 -2.24 3.41
CA ALA A 213 -5.22 -1.24 4.15
C ALA A 213 -6.35 -0.60 3.33
N THR A 214 -7.30 -1.39 2.82
CA THR A 214 -8.37 -0.93 1.92
C THR A 214 -9.55 -0.29 2.68
N ALA A 215 -9.82 -0.71 3.92
CA ALA A 215 -10.91 -0.21 4.74
C ALA A 215 -10.78 1.30 5.10
N ALA A 216 -11.84 1.93 5.61
CA ALA A 216 -11.78 3.34 6.02
C ALA A 216 -10.86 3.59 7.24
N HIS A 217 -10.75 2.59 8.13
CA HIS A 217 -9.93 2.57 9.34
C HIS A 217 -9.40 1.15 9.58
N PRO A 218 -8.31 0.98 10.37
CA PRO A 218 -7.77 -0.34 10.65
C PRO A 218 -8.74 -1.13 11.54
N THR A 219 -9.10 -2.35 11.12
CA THR A 219 -9.91 -3.26 11.93
C THR A 219 -9.07 -3.89 13.04
N GLN A 220 -9.70 -4.46 14.07
CA GLN A 220 -8.98 -5.20 15.11
C GLN A 220 -8.17 -6.35 14.52
N LYS A 221 -8.75 -7.10 13.57
CA LYS A 221 -8.06 -8.16 12.83
C LYS A 221 -6.84 -7.63 12.07
N TRP A 222 -6.95 -6.43 11.49
CA TRP A 222 -5.84 -5.82 10.78
C TRP A 222 -4.69 -5.42 11.74
N ARG A 223 -5.00 -4.97 12.96
CA ARG A 223 -4.00 -4.54 13.94
C ARG A 223 -3.25 -5.68 14.62
N GLN A 224 -3.89 -6.84 14.81
CA GLN A 224 -3.33 -7.96 15.56
C GLN A 224 -1.90 -8.38 15.17
N PRO A 225 -1.55 -8.60 13.89
CA PRO A 225 -0.23 -9.10 13.53
C PRO A 225 0.90 -8.04 13.62
N ILE A 226 0.57 -6.75 13.74
CA ILE A 226 1.54 -5.65 13.62
C ILE A 226 2.62 -5.71 14.70
N ALA A 227 2.25 -6.02 15.94
CA ALA A 227 3.16 -6.02 17.07
C ALA A 227 4.37 -6.95 16.84
N SER A 228 4.14 -8.12 16.21
CA SER A 228 5.21 -9.07 15.90
C SER A 228 6.24 -8.50 14.93
N TRP A 229 5.81 -7.81 13.88
CA TRP A 229 6.75 -7.20 12.93
C TRP A 229 7.48 -6.00 13.54
N LEU A 230 6.80 -5.19 14.35
CA LEU A 230 7.43 -4.05 15.02
C LEU A 230 8.48 -4.46 16.05
N ASP A 231 8.26 -5.59 16.73
CA ASP A 231 9.25 -6.17 17.63
C ASP A 231 10.48 -6.68 16.86
N GLN A 232 10.27 -7.49 15.80
CA GLN A 232 11.35 -8.02 14.96
C GLN A 232 12.19 -6.92 14.30
N LEU A 233 11.56 -5.87 13.79
CA LEU A 233 12.23 -4.75 13.10
C LEU A 233 12.75 -3.67 14.05
N ASN A 234 12.48 -3.78 15.35
CA ASN A 234 12.62 -2.72 16.34
C ASN A 234 11.77 -1.47 16.04
N ALA A 235 10.79 -1.20 16.91
CA ALA A 235 9.84 -0.09 16.74
C ALA A 235 10.50 1.29 16.63
N THR A 236 11.64 1.51 17.29
CA THR A 236 12.40 2.77 17.21
C THR A 236 13.02 2.94 15.82
N THR A 237 13.56 1.88 15.24
CA THR A 237 14.07 1.88 13.85
C THR A 237 12.94 2.18 12.87
N VAL A 238 11.80 1.48 13.01
CA VAL A 238 10.63 1.72 12.17
C VAL A 238 10.17 3.18 12.27
N SER A 239 10.06 3.74 13.49
CA SER A 239 9.65 5.13 13.72
C SER A 239 10.58 6.13 13.03
N ARG A 240 11.90 5.91 13.06
CA ARG A 240 12.88 6.76 12.36
C ARG A 240 12.74 6.68 10.85
N CYS A 241 12.58 5.47 10.30
CA CYS A 241 12.32 5.27 8.88
C CYS A 241 11.05 6.01 8.44
N LEU A 242 9.93 5.82 9.14
CA LEU A 242 8.67 6.47 8.78
C LEU A 242 8.75 8.00 8.87
N THR A 243 9.40 8.52 9.93
CA THR A 243 9.63 9.97 10.08
C THR A 243 10.38 10.53 8.86
N ALA A 244 11.45 9.84 8.43
CA ALA A 244 12.22 10.24 7.26
C ALA A 244 11.39 10.13 5.97
N TRP A 245 10.72 9.00 5.73
CA TRP A 245 9.97 8.75 4.49
C TRP A 245 8.78 9.70 4.34
N PHE A 246 7.99 9.90 5.40
CA PHE A 246 6.82 10.78 5.37
C PHE A 246 7.18 12.24 5.02
N SER A 247 8.34 12.71 5.49
CA SER A 247 8.83 14.05 5.17
C SER A 247 9.14 14.26 3.68
N LEU A 248 9.35 13.17 2.93
CA LEU A 248 9.72 13.19 1.52
C LEU A 248 8.51 13.10 0.57
N VAL A 249 7.32 12.73 1.05
CA VAL A 249 6.12 12.58 0.19
C VAL A 249 5.69 13.92 -0.44
N ASP A 250 6.07 15.04 0.19
CA ASP A 250 5.80 16.38 -0.33
C ASP A 250 6.78 16.84 -1.42
N LYS A 251 7.90 16.13 -1.60
CA LYS A 251 8.93 16.48 -2.58
C LYS A 251 8.48 16.08 -4.00
N PRO A 252 8.98 16.78 -5.03
CA PRO A 252 8.76 16.36 -6.42
C PRO A 252 9.21 14.93 -6.66
N ARG A 253 8.65 14.31 -7.70
CA ARG A 253 9.12 13.02 -8.20
C ARG A 253 10.61 13.11 -8.53
N THR A 254 11.36 12.10 -8.11
CA THR A 254 12.77 11.88 -8.45
C THR A 254 12.93 11.47 -9.90
N GLN A 255 11.93 10.76 -10.43
CA GLN A 255 11.81 10.41 -11.85
C GLN A 255 10.49 10.99 -12.37
N PRO A 256 10.54 12.19 -12.97
CA PRO A 256 9.36 12.80 -13.58
C PRO A 256 8.80 11.91 -14.70
N ILE A 257 7.48 11.77 -14.73
CA ILE A 257 6.78 11.10 -15.82
C ILE A 257 6.63 12.12 -16.95
N THR A 258 7.23 11.87 -18.10
CA THR A 258 7.25 12.79 -19.25
C THR A 258 6.12 12.54 -20.24
N GLU A 259 5.52 11.36 -20.21
CA GLU A 259 4.48 10.93 -21.14
C GLU A 259 3.24 10.47 -20.37
N TRP A 260 2.11 11.11 -20.63
CA TRP A 260 0.79 10.71 -20.14
C TRP A 260 -0.31 11.25 -21.07
N SER A 261 -1.52 10.70 -20.93
CA SER A 261 -2.68 11.16 -21.70
C SER A 261 -3.05 12.60 -21.34
N GLN A 262 -3.27 13.45 -22.36
CA GLN A 262 -3.78 14.82 -22.17
C GLN A 262 -5.17 14.87 -21.48
N TRP A 263 -5.90 13.76 -21.49
CA TRP A 263 -7.20 13.60 -20.84
C TRP A 263 -7.08 13.17 -19.37
N SER A 264 -5.87 12.84 -18.94
CA SER A 264 -5.57 12.47 -17.56
C SER A 264 -4.90 13.63 -16.84
N PRO A 265 -5.10 13.76 -15.53
CA PRO A 265 -4.38 14.75 -14.74
C PRO A 265 -2.87 14.47 -14.73
N ASP A 266 -2.07 15.52 -14.53
CA ASP A 266 -0.61 15.40 -14.44
C ASP A 266 -0.23 14.43 -13.30
N PRO A 267 0.33 13.25 -13.62
CA PRO A 267 0.66 12.23 -12.64
C PRO A 267 1.81 12.67 -11.72
N ASN A 268 2.62 13.66 -12.10
CA ASN A 268 3.69 14.21 -11.28
C ASN A 268 3.17 14.99 -10.06
N LEU A 269 1.91 15.44 -10.11
CA LEU A 269 1.26 16.16 -9.02
C LEU A 269 0.51 15.23 -8.06
N LEU A 270 0.31 13.97 -8.43
CA LEU A 270 -0.42 12.99 -7.64
C LEU A 270 0.55 12.14 -6.78
N ILE A 271 -0.02 11.31 -5.91
CA ILE A 271 0.70 10.20 -5.28
C ILE A 271 0.34 8.96 -6.08
N ASP A 272 1.33 8.16 -6.46
CA ASP A 272 1.08 6.92 -7.20
C ASP A 272 0.17 5.97 -6.39
N GLU A 273 -0.76 5.29 -7.08
CA GLU A 273 -1.78 4.49 -6.41
C GLU A 273 -1.20 3.34 -5.58
N VAL A 274 -0.15 2.67 -6.05
CA VAL A 274 0.48 1.57 -5.31
C VAL A 274 1.13 2.12 -4.03
N ASN A 275 1.87 3.22 -4.20
CA ASN A 275 2.53 3.93 -3.13
C ASN A 275 1.56 4.49 -2.09
N GLY A 276 0.42 5.02 -2.53
CA GLY A 276 -0.62 5.50 -1.65
C GLY A 276 -1.24 4.38 -0.80
N ASP A 277 -1.36 3.15 -1.32
CA ASP A 277 -1.89 2.01 -0.55
C ASP A 277 -0.95 1.67 0.61
N VAL A 278 0.35 1.64 0.32
CA VAL A 278 1.37 1.40 1.34
C VAL A 278 1.44 2.54 2.35
N LEU A 279 1.46 3.81 1.92
CA LEU A 279 1.48 4.97 2.82
C LEU A 279 0.30 4.98 3.79
N LYS A 280 -0.88 4.60 3.32
CA LYS A 280 -2.07 4.47 4.16
C LYS A 280 -1.88 3.41 5.25
N GLY A 281 -1.35 2.23 4.90
CA GLY A 281 -1.04 1.19 5.87
C GLY A 281 0.05 1.60 6.85
N LEU A 282 1.11 2.25 6.37
CA LEU A 282 2.20 2.78 7.19
C LEU A 282 1.70 3.81 8.22
N LEU A 283 0.80 4.71 7.82
CA LEU A 283 0.13 5.64 8.74
C LEU A 283 -0.60 4.88 9.87
N TRP A 284 -1.28 3.78 9.55
CA TRP A 284 -2.02 2.99 10.54
C TRP A 284 -1.11 2.24 11.54
N LEU A 285 0.19 2.12 11.28
CA LEU A 285 1.17 1.61 12.26
C LEU A 285 1.47 2.65 13.34
N CYS A 286 1.35 3.94 13.02
CA CYS A 286 1.86 5.02 13.85
C CYS A 286 1.24 5.12 15.26
N PRO A 287 -0.05 4.86 15.50
CA PRO A 287 -0.58 4.88 16.88
C PRO A 287 0.17 3.91 17.80
N THR A 288 0.45 2.69 17.33
CA THR A 288 1.22 1.68 18.07
C THR A 288 2.68 2.09 18.23
N LEU A 289 3.31 2.65 17.18
CA LEU A 289 4.67 3.16 17.27
C LEU A 289 4.81 4.29 18.30
N VAL A 290 3.82 5.18 18.37
CA VAL A 290 3.79 6.27 19.35
C VAL A 290 3.61 5.74 20.77
N GLU A 291 2.75 4.73 20.97
CA GLU A 291 2.59 4.06 22.27
C GLU A 291 3.91 3.45 22.75
N LEU A 292 4.56 2.63 21.92
CA LEU A 292 5.86 2.01 22.22
C LEU A 292 6.98 3.06 22.43
N GLY A 293 6.98 4.13 21.64
CA GLY A 293 7.91 5.25 21.78
C GLY A 293 7.76 5.99 23.13
N ARG A 294 6.54 6.09 23.66
CA ARG A 294 6.30 6.68 24.99
C ARG A 294 6.75 5.77 26.11
N GLU A 295 6.46 4.48 26.00
CA GLU A 295 6.87 3.48 27.00
C GLU A 295 8.40 3.42 27.14
N SER A 296 9.11 3.58 26.03
CA SER A 296 10.58 3.68 25.99
C SER A 296 11.15 5.04 26.39
N GLY A 297 10.32 6.07 26.55
CA GLY A 297 10.72 7.42 26.96
C GLY A 297 11.31 8.30 25.85
N ASP A 298 11.24 7.90 24.57
CA ASP A 298 11.77 8.66 23.43
C ASP A 298 10.77 9.73 22.95
N VAL A 299 10.56 10.75 23.79
CA VAL A 299 9.57 11.82 23.56
C VAL A 299 9.84 12.55 22.24
N ILE A 300 11.11 12.80 21.92
CA ILE A 300 11.52 13.54 20.71
C ILE A 300 11.09 12.79 19.46
N LEU A 301 11.37 11.48 19.40
CA LEU A 301 11.00 10.65 18.25
C LEU A 301 9.48 10.56 18.07
N VAL A 302 8.73 10.45 19.18
CA VAL A 302 7.25 10.44 19.17
C VAL A 302 6.70 11.74 18.57
N GLU A 303 7.25 12.87 18.98
CA GLU A 303 6.83 14.17 18.45
C GLU A 303 7.22 14.35 16.99
N ASP A 304 8.42 13.94 16.59
CA ASP A 304 8.89 14.01 15.21
C ASP A 304 8.02 13.16 14.29
N LEU A 305 7.70 11.93 14.70
CA LEU A 305 6.78 11.07 13.96
C LEU A 305 5.39 11.72 13.85
N THR A 306 4.88 12.31 14.93
CA THR A 306 3.58 13.01 14.94
C THR A 306 3.57 14.19 13.96
N ARG A 307 4.64 14.98 13.92
CA ARG A 307 4.82 16.08 12.95
C ARG A 307 4.94 15.56 11.51
N ALA A 308 5.64 14.45 11.31
CA ALA A 308 5.80 13.82 10.00
C ALA A 308 4.46 13.29 9.46
N ILE A 309 3.62 12.69 10.31
CA ILE A 309 2.24 12.28 9.96
C ILE A 309 1.42 13.49 9.49
N ALA A 310 1.49 14.61 10.20
CA ALA A 310 0.79 15.83 9.82
C ALA A 310 1.28 16.41 8.48
N SER A 311 2.60 16.38 8.24
CA SER A 311 3.20 16.78 6.97
C SER A 311 2.72 15.92 5.81
N LEU A 312 2.72 14.59 5.97
CA LEU A 312 2.17 13.65 4.99
C LEU A 312 0.68 13.91 4.74
N THR A 313 -0.10 14.10 5.80
CA THR A 313 -1.54 14.39 5.72
C THR A 313 -1.80 15.66 4.92
N LEU A 314 -1.05 16.73 5.19
CA LEU A 314 -1.16 17.99 4.47
C LEU A 314 -0.76 17.85 3.00
N SER A 315 0.31 17.10 2.72
CA SER A 315 0.76 16.79 1.36
C SER A 315 -0.34 16.05 0.59
N ALA A 316 -0.95 15.03 1.18
CA ALA A 316 -2.03 14.25 0.56
C ALA A 316 -3.27 15.10 0.21
N TYR A 317 -3.54 16.16 0.98
CA TYR A 317 -4.63 17.12 0.71
C TYR A 317 -4.26 18.32 -0.16
N ARG A 318 -3.00 18.45 -0.58
CA ARG A 318 -2.59 19.52 -1.49
C ARG A 318 -3.43 19.44 -2.77
N LYS A 319 -3.83 20.60 -3.29
CA LYS A 319 -4.65 20.69 -4.50
C LYS A 319 -3.79 20.41 -5.75
N ALA A 320 -4.13 19.36 -6.48
CA ALA A 320 -3.74 19.11 -7.86
C ALA A 320 -4.82 19.72 -8.80
N PRO A 321 -4.44 20.56 -9.78
CA PRO A 321 -5.37 21.12 -10.77
C PRO A 321 -6.17 20.02 -11.49
N GLY A 322 -7.47 20.23 -11.68
CA GLY A 322 -8.35 19.27 -12.36
C GLY A 322 -8.76 18.03 -11.57
N VAL A 323 -8.13 17.74 -10.42
CA VAL A 323 -8.40 16.55 -9.61
C VAL A 323 -8.95 16.88 -8.23
N GLY A 324 -8.34 17.84 -7.53
CA GLY A 324 -8.56 18.05 -6.10
C GLY A 324 -7.37 17.53 -5.28
N PRO A 325 -7.57 16.89 -4.12
CA PRO A 325 -6.48 16.35 -3.30
C PRO A 325 -5.58 15.35 -4.05
N ARG A 326 -4.27 15.37 -3.78
CA ARG A 326 -3.30 14.40 -4.35
C ARG A 326 -3.66 12.95 -4.04
N CYS A 327 -4.17 12.67 -2.84
CA CYS A 327 -4.62 11.33 -2.44
C CYS A 327 -5.55 11.40 -1.21
N VAL A 328 -6.87 11.36 -1.44
CA VAL A 328 -7.88 11.50 -0.37
C VAL A 328 -7.74 10.40 0.70
N ARG A 329 -7.47 9.16 0.30
CA ARG A 329 -7.38 8.01 1.20
C ARG A 329 -6.20 8.09 2.17
N VAL A 330 -5.04 8.58 1.72
CA VAL A 330 -3.88 8.84 2.59
C VAL A 330 -4.17 10.01 3.53
N GLY A 331 -4.77 11.09 3.02
CA GLY A 331 -5.17 12.23 3.85
C GLY A 331 -6.16 11.85 4.95
N ASN A 332 -7.19 11.08 4.64
CA ASN A 332 -8.18 10.61 5.61
C ASN A 332 -7.54 9.71 6.67
N ALA A 333 -6.62 8.82 6.27
CA ALA A 333 -5.90 7.97 7.20
C ALA A 333 -5.03 8.77 8.17
N GLY A 334 -4.32 9.79 7.68
CA GLY A 334 -3.50 10.65 8.52
C GLY A 334 -4.31 11.45 9.55
N VAL A 335 -5.48 11.96 9.17
CA VAL A 335 -6.43 12.60 10.09
C VAL A 335 -6.91 11.62 11.16
N TRP A 336 -7.29 10.40 10.76
CA TRP A 336 -7.70 9.37 11.70
C TRP A 336 -6.59 9.05 12.71
N VAL A 337 -5.35 8.86 12.23
CA VAL A 337 -4.17 8.55 13.06
C VAL A 337 -3.87 9.65 14.06
N LEU A 338 -3.81 10.92 13.62
CA LEU A 338 -3.61 12.05 14.53
C LEU A 338 -4.71 12.12 15.58
N GLY A 339 -5.95 11.80 15.19
CA GLY A 339 -7.09 11.68 16.10
C GLY A 339 -7.03 10.48 17.03
N GLN A 340 -6.09 9.53 16.89
CA GLN A 340 -5.85 8.44 17.85
C GLN A 340 -4.67 8.73 18.78
N ILE A 341 -3.70 9.53 18.33
CA ILE A 341 -2.50 9.84 19.12
C ILE A 341 -2.89 10.76 20.29
N PRO A 342 -2.62 10.40 21.56
CA PRO A 342 -2.90 11.29 22.68
C PRO A 342 -1.93 12.46 22.72
N GLY A 343 -2.23 13.52 23.47
CA GLY A 343 -1.27 14.58 23.79
C GLY A 343 -1.29 15.81 22.86
N MET A 344 -0.74 16.91 23.35
CA MET A 344 -0.89 18.24 22.77
C MET A 344 -0.30 18.38 21.36
N THR A 345 0.78 17.67 21.05
CA THR A 345 1.40 17.72 19.72
C THR A 345 0.42 17.29 18.64
N ALA A 346 -0.33 16.20 18.84
CA ALA A 346 -1.30 15.73 17.85
C ALA A 346 -2.50 16.67 17.71
N ILE A 347 -2.99 17.23 18.83
CA ILE A 347 -4.08 18.22 18.85
C ILE A 347 -3.67 19.48 18.07
N GLY A 348 -2.48 20.02 18.35
CA GLY A 348 -1.93 21.17 17.62
C GLY A 348 -1.77 20.88 16.11
N GLN A 349 -1.31 19.68 15.74
CA GLN A 349 -1.25 19.30 14.33
C GLN A 349 -2.63 19.21 13.67
N LEU A 350 -3.65 18.69 14.36
CA LEU A 350 -5.03 18.67 13.87
C LEU A 350 -5.61 20.09 13.68
N ALA A 351 -5.33 21.00 14.62
CA ALA A 351 -5.72 22.40 14.51
C ALA A 351 -5.05 23.09 13.31
N LEU A 352 -3.75 22.83 13.09
CA LEU A 352 -3.03 23.30 11.90
C LEU A 352 -3.61 22.73 10.59
N LEU A 353 -3.97 21.44 10.58
CA LEU A 353 -4.63 20.83 9.42
C LEU A 353 -5.99 21.47 9.15
N LYS A 354 -6.77 21.76 10.21
CA LYS A 354 -8.06 22.43 10.10
C LYS A 354 -7.93 23.81 9.44
N ALA A 355 -6.90 24.56 9.80
CA ALA A 355 -6.62 25.87 9.20
C ALA A 355 -6.17 25.76 7.73
N LYS A 356 -5.30 24.79 7.41
CA LYS A 356 -4.61 24.70 6.10
C LYS A 356 -5.39 23.94 5.02
N VAL A 357 -6.11 22.87 5.35
CA VAL A 357 -6.78 22.02 4.37
C VAL A 357 -8.06 22.69 3.88
N LYS A 358 -8.17 23.04 2.60
CA LYS A 358 -9.40 23.69 2.06
C LYS A 358 -10.41 22.72 1.44
N PHE A 359 -10.10 21.43 1.43
CA PHE A 359 -10.97 20.40 0.86
C PHE A 359 -12.18 20.15 1.78
N LYS A 360 -13.37 20.59 1.37
CA LYS A 360 -14.60 20.58 2.18
C LYS A 360 -14.94 19.20 2.78
N PRO A 361 -14.87 18.07 2.05
CA PRO A 361 -15.17 16.77 2.65
C PRO A 361 -14.20 16.38 3.78
N ALA A 362 -12.92 16.77 3.69
CA ALA A 362 -11.95 16.50 4.74
C ALA A 362 -12.12 17.39 5.97
N GLN A 363 -12.65 18.61 5.81
CA GLN A 363 -12.86 19.54 6.93
C GLN A 363 -13.71 18.94 8.04
N MET A 364 -14.81 18.24 7.69
CA MET A 364 -15.66 17.57 8.69
C MET A 364 -14.92 16.43 9.41
N GLY A 365 -14.06 15.70 8.70
CA GLY A 365 -13.25 14.63 9.28
C GLY A 365 -12.20 15.18 10.26
N ILE A 366 -11.55 16.29 9.89
CA ILE A 366 -10.57 16.98 10.72
C ILE A 366 -11.24 17.55 11.98
N ASP A 367 -12.39 18.21 11.84
CA ASP A 367 -13.16 18.74 12.98
C ASP A 367 -13.50 17.65 13.99
N ARG A 368 -14.02 16.53 13.50
CA ARG A 368 -14.38 15.40 14.37
C ARG A 368 -13.16 14.84 15.09
N ALA A 369 -12.04 14.69 14.40
CA ALA A 369 -10.81 14.19 14.99
C ALA A 369 -10.24 15.17 16.03
N LEU A 370 -10.27 16.47 15.74
CA LEU A 370 -9.81 17.53 16.64
C LEU A 370 -10.65 17.59 17.91
N ASN A 371 -11.98 17.64 17.79
CA ASN A 371 -12.89 17.68 18.94
C ASN A 371 -12.73 16.42 19.79
N ALA A 372 -12.71 15.22 19.19
CA ALA A 372 -12.53 13.98 19.94
C ALA A 372 -11.15 13.92 20.64
N ALA A 373 -10.11 14.51 20.07
CA ALA A 373 -8.80 14.58 20.71
C ALA A 373 -8.74 15.60 21.85
N ALA A 374 -9.38 16.76 21.68
CA ALA A 374 -9.50 17.80 22.68
C ALA A 374 -10.36 17.35 23.87
N ASP A 375 -11.50 16.70 23.62
CA ASP A 375 -12.38 16.13 24.65
C ASP A 375 -11.62 15.13 25.54
N ARG A 376 -10.79 14.27 24.93
CA ARG A 376 -9.93 13.33 25.69
C ARG A 376 -8.84 14.03 26.50
N ALA A 377 -8.40 15.20 26.07
CA ALA A 377 -7.41 16.01 26.78
C ALA A 377 -8.02 16.99 27.79
N GLY A 378 -9.36 17.11 27.83
CA GLY A 378 -10.06 18.04 28.71
C GLY A 378 -9.91 19.52 28.32
N LEU A 379 -9.65 19.82 27.05
CA LEU A 379 -9.48 21.20 26.57
C LEU A 379 -10.83 21.86 26.25
N SER A 380 -10.94 23.13 26.59
CA SER A 380 -12.03 24.02 26.17
C SER A 380 -11.91 24.40 24.69
N ARG A 381 -13.01 24.94 24.14
CA ARG A 381 -13.04 25.35 22.73
C ARG A 381 -12.10 26.52 22.44
N GLU A 382 -12.00 27.44 23.38
CA GLU A 382 -11.13 28.60 23.32
C GLU A 382 -9.65 28.18 23.25
N GLU A 383 -9.23 27.20 24.07
CA GLU A 383 -7.88 26.63 24.03
C GLU A 383 -7.59 25.94 22.68
N ILE A 384 -8.58 25.28 22.07
CA ILE A 384 -8.42 24.67 20.73
C ILE A 384 -8.18 25.75 19.66
N GLU A 385 -8.87 26.89 19.74
CA GLU A 385 -8.74 27.99 18.78
C GLU A 385 -7.34 28.63 18.88
N GLU A 386 -6.75 28.71 20.07
CA GLU A 386 -5.36 29.16 20.28
C GLU A 386 -4.33 28.19 19.68
N LEU A 387 -4.55 26.87 19.75
CA LEU A 387 -3.65 25.85 19.18
C LEU A 387 -3.56 25.89 17.64
N GLY A 388 -4.56 26.49 16.97
CA GLY A 388 -4.58 26.67 15.52
C GLY A 388 -3.64 27.77 15.01
N VAL A 389 -3.10 28.59 15.91
CA VAL A 389 -2.11 29.62 15.57
C VAL A 389 -0.75 28.95 15.45
N PRO A 390 -0.09 28.98 14.27
CA PRO A 390 1.24 28.41 14.15
C PRO A 390 2.19 29.16 15.07
N THR A 391 2.66 28.51 16.14
CA THR A 391 3.61 29.11 17.08
C THR A 391 5.00 29.29 16.49
N TYR A 392 5.28 28.74 15.29
CA TYR A 392 6.62 28.74 14.67
C TYR A 392 7.75 28.28 15.62
N GLY A 393 7.40 27.41 16.58
CA GLY A 393 8.31 26.89 17.61
C GLY A 393 8.54 27.82 18.80
N LEU A 394 7.76 28.89 18.97
CA LEU A 394 7.83 29.75 20.15
C LEU A 394 7.18 29.02 21.34
N GLU A 395 7.96 28.79 22.40
CA GLU A 395 7.59 28.14 23.67
C GLU A 395 6.73 29.06 24.56
N THR A 396 6.90 30.38 24.40
CA THR A 396 6.10 31.45 25.03
C THR A 396 5.87 32.54 23.99
N VAL A 397 4.89 33.44 24.21
CA VAL A 397 4.68 34.63 23.36
C VAL A 397 6.05 35.28 23.15
N ASP A 398 6.51 35.26 21.88
CA ASP A 398 7.76 35.83 21.41
C ASP A 398 9.08 35.06 21.67
N THR A 399 9.13 33.84 22.21
CA THR A 399 10.43 33.15 22.44
C THR A 399 10.46 31.65 22.14
N ARG A 400 11.47 31.16 21.40
CA ARG A 400 11.81 29.73 21.20
C ARG A 400 13.17 29.43 21.82
N ARG A 401 13.32 28.33 22.56
CA ARG A 401 14.63 27.83 23.03
C ARG A 401 14.91 26.45 22.45
N GLU A 402 16.19 26.18 22.19
CA GLU A 402 16.63 24.86 21.72
C GLU A 402 18.02 24.56 22.28
N MET A 403 18.17 23.42 22.95
CA MET A 403 19.43 23.01 23.56
C MET A 403 20.33 22.32 22.52
N LEU A 404 21.54 22.84 22.35
CA LEU A 404 22.55 22.38 21.40
C LEU A 404 23.84 22.08 22.17
N GLY A 405 23.93 20.85 22.70
CA GLY A 405 24.99 20.46 23.63
C GLY A 405 24.86 21.23 24.95
N ASP A 406 25.93 21.88 25.41
CA ASP A 406 25.92 22.67 26.65
C ASP A 406 25.31 24.07 26.48
N PHE A 407 24.90 24.45 25.27
CA PHE A 407 24.43 25.80 24.95
C PHE A 407 22.94 25.79 24.63
N THR A 408 22.23 26.86 24.96
CA THR A 408 20.83 27.05 24.57
C THR A 408 20.74 28.16 23.53
N ALA A 409 20.25 27.84 22.33
CA ALA A 409 19.88 28.84 21.33
C ALA A 409 18.49 29.38 21.67
N GLU A 410 18.37 30.69 21.85
CA GLU A 410 17.11 31.38 22.16
C GLU A 410 16.76 32.33 21.00
N LEU A 411 15.67 32.06 20.29
CA LEU A 411 15.13 32.93 19.24
C LEU A 411 13.98 33.76 19.82
N VAL A 412 14.16 35.08 19.90
CA VAL A 412 13.18 36.03 20.44
C VAL A 412 12.58 36.87 19.31
N VAL A 413 11.27 37.03 19.26
CA VAL A 413 10.57 37.97 18.37
C VAL A 413 10.52 39.33 19.06
N THR A 414 11.16 40.36 18.50
CA THR A 414 11.21 41.70 19.11
C THR A 414 10.23 42.70 18.47
N GLY A 415 9.37 42.24 17.58
CA GLY A 415 8.40 43.05 16.85
C GLY A 415 7.77 42.27 15.69
N THR A 416 6.84 42.90 14.95
CA THR A 416 6.00 42.25 13.93
C THR A 416 6.76 41.59 12.77
N SER A 417 8.02 41.97 12.55
CA SER A 417 8.88 41.41 11.49
C SER A 417 10.36 41.27 11.91
N SER A 418 10.66 41.33 13.20
CA SER A 418 12.05 41.31 13.70
C SER A 418 12.26 40.19 14.70
N THR A 419 13.29 39.38 14.48
CA THR A 419 13.70 38.31 15.38
C THR A 419 15.17 38.45 15.76
N VAL A 420 15.51 38.17 17.02
CA VAL A 420 16.87 38.18 17.55
C VAL A 420 17.23 36.77 18.01
N LEU A 421 18.34 36.24 17.51
CA LEU A 421 18.91 34.98 17.98
C LEU A 421 19.96 35.26 19.06
N ARG A 422 19.75 34.71 20.26
CA ARG A 422 20.63 34.75 21.42
C ARG A 422 21.19 33.36 21.69
N TRP A 423 22.38 33.31 22.26
CA TRP A 423 23.01 32.08 22.70
C TRP A 423 23.26 32.17 24.19
N LEU A 424 22.82 31.18 24.95
CA LEU A 424 23.04 31.06 26.39
C LEU A 424 24.07 29.96 26.62
N LYS A 425 25.00 30.24 27.52
CA LYS A 425 25.96 29.27 28.05
C LYS A 425 25.29 28.33 29.07
N PRO A 426 25.96 27.24 29.50
CA PRO A 426 25.43 26.36 30.55
C PRO A 426 25.22 27.07 31.91
N ASP A 427 25.84 28.25 32.12
CA ASP A 427 25.64 29.10 33.30
C ASP A 427 24.47 30.10 33.17
N GLY A 428 23.71 30.05 32.06
CA GLY A 428 22.58 30.95 31.78
C GLY A 428 22.97 32.34 31.29
N THR A 429 24.26 32.66 31.13
CA THR A 429 24.69 34.01 30.70
C THR A 429 24.62 34.20 29.18
N PRO A 430 24.23 35.41 28.69
CA PRO A 430 24.18 35.69 27.26
C PRO A 430 25.56 35.73 26.61
N GLN A 431 25.69 35.06 25.46
CA GLN A 431 26.89 35.07 24.64
C GLN A 431 26.65 35.94 23.38
N ASN A 432 27.23 37.14 23.39
CA ASN A 432 27.04 38.12 22.31
C ASN A 432 27.73 37.77 20.96
N ARG A 433 28.54 36.70 20.88
CA ARG A 433 29.14 36.21 19.62
C ARG A 433 29.42 34.70 19.68
N PHE A 434 29.00 33.97 18.66
CA PHE A 434 29.56 32.64 18.36
C PHE A 434 31.02 32.85 17.96
N ARG A 435 31.98 32.53 18.84
CA ARG A 435 33.40 32.55 18.47
C ARG A 435 33.64 31.36 17.55
N LYS A 436 34.02 31.63 16.29
CA LYS A 436 34.60 30.63 15.36
C LYS A 436 35.79 29.94 16.04
N ARG A 437 35.57 28.87 16.80
CA ARG A 437 36.57 27.85 17.16
C ARG A 437 35.90 26.68 17.91
N SER A 438 35.01 26.00 17.22
CA SER A 438 34.66 24.61 17.49
C SER A 438 34.06 24.05 16.21
N LYS A 439 34.68 22.99 15.67
CA LYS A 439 34.22 22.29 14.47
C LYS A 439 32.87 21.64 14.78
N ILE A 440 31.78 22.34 14.50
CA ILE A 440 30.47 21.72 14.32
C ILE A 440 30.13 21.90 12.85
N ILE A 441 30.16 20.81 12.10
CA ILE A 441 29.78 20.76 10.70
C ILE A 441 28.24 20.77 10.68
N LEU A 442 27.63 21.94 10.49
CA LEU A 442 26.21 22.05 10.16
C LEU A 442 26.05 21.99 8.63
N PRO A 443 25.09 21.23 8.07
CA PRO A 443 24.81 21.25 6.64
C PRO A 443 24.28 22.62 6.22
N ARG A 444 24.86 23.18 5.14
CA ARG A 444 24.40 24.43 4.51
C ARG A 444 22.96 24.26 4.00
N ILE A 445 22.01 24.96 4.60
CA ILE A 445 20.71 25.23 3.99
C ILE A 445 20.93 26.30 2.91
N SER A 446 20.80 25.93 1.63
CA SER A 446 20.82 26.88 0.53
C SER A 446 19.52 27.70 0.53
N LYS A 447 19.66 29.02 0.68
CA LYS A 447 18.64 29.97 0.25
C LYS A 447 18.83 30.18 -1.25
N ASN A 448 17.94 29.63 -2.07
CA ASN A 448 17.70 30.18 -3.41
C ASN A 448 16.40 30.95 -3.38
N SER A 449 16.54 32.26 -3.18
CA SER A 449 15.58 33.26 -3.60
C SER A 449 16.08 33.86 -4.91
N SER A 450 15.34 33.67 -6.00
CA SER A 450 15.46 34.51 -7.19
C SER A 450 14.22 34.37 -8.06
N ARG A 451 13.45 35.47 -8.08
CA ARG A 451 12.50 35.98 -9.08
C ARG A 451 11.35 35.09 -9.54
#